data_AF-A0A357BX48-F1
#
_entry.id   AF-A0A357BX48-F1
#
_cell.length_a   1.000
_cell.length_b   1.000
_cell.length_c   1.000
_cell.angle_alpha   90.00
_cell.angle_beta   90.00
_cell.angle_gamma   90.00
#
_symmetry.space_group_name_H-M   'P 1'
#
loop_
_entity.id
_entity.type
_entity.pdbx_description
1 polymer ?
#
loop_
_entity_poly.entity_id
_entity_poly.type
_entity_poly.pdbx_seq_one_letter_code
_entity_poly.pdbx_strand_id
1 'polypeptide(L)'
;MWIFLLSRRVPSQNINAAGSFTNFSSHIHSEWILWFIPPLKLNLQGKAPCLLSPQFYGMERKFMDENVKLARKWTAKALGDLLNADNNLIAENIPYDTVCFHCQQAAEKLLKAYLIAKGKNYPLSHDLLLLLECVEEFDRSAEHIRDWLIVLIPYAVEIRYPDECFVPSPEDASEARQAAEQVKKFIFEVCPSIFD
;
A
#
# COMPACT_ATOMS: atom_id res chain seq x y z
N MET A 1 35.10 -13.11 -21.46
CA MET A 1 35.70 -14.44 -21.68
C MET A 1 35.07 -15.32 -20.61
N TRP A 2 34.00 -16.08 -20.86
CA TRP A 2 33.92 -17.32 -21.62
C TRP A 2 32.71 -17.37 -22.59
N ILE A 3 32.86 -18.15 -23.66
CA ILE A 3 31.98 -18.36 -24.83
C ILE A 3 31.44 -19.81 -24.79
N PHE A 4 30.21 -20.05 -25.25
CA PHE A 4 29.75 -21.17 -26.13
C PHE A 4 28.21 -21.04 -26.30
N LEU A 5 27.68 -20.43 -27.36
CA LEU A 5 27.33 -21.02 -28.67
C LEU A 5 26.54 -22.34 -28.60
N LEU A 6 25.27 -22.32 -29.02
CA LEU A 6 24.81 -23.12 -30.16
C LEU A 6 23.51 -22.57 -30.76
N SER A 7 23.65 -22.17 -32.01
CA SER A 7 22.66 -21.79 -33.01
C SER A 7 21.91 -23.03 -33.54
N ARG A 8 20.63 -22.88 -33.90
CA ARG A 8 20.14 -23.17 -35.26
C ARG A 8 18.70 -22.68 -35.51
N ARG A 9 18.52 -22.10 -36.71
CA ARG A 9 17.32 -21.52 -37.32
C ARG A 9 16.43 -22.56 -38.03
N VAL A 10 15.10 -22.33 -37.97
CA VAL A 10 14.07 -22.09 -39.04
C VAL A 10 14.05 -23.08 -40.25
N PRO A 11 12.89 -23.60 -40.73
CA PRO A 11 12.05 -22.82 -41.64
C PRO A 11 10.52 -22.91 -41.52
N SER A 12 9.92 -21.79 -41.89
CA SER A 12 8.53 -21.53 -42.29
C SER A 12 8.10 -22.25 -43.57
N GLN A 13 6.84 -22.69 -43.64
CA GLN A 13 6.12 -22.93 -44.91
C GLN A 13 4.68 -22.39 -44.78
N ASN A 14 4.33 -21.51 -45.73
CA ASN A 14 3.00 -21.00 -46.05
C ASN A 14 2.25 -22.02 -46.91
N ILE A 15 0.94 -22.23 -46.69
CA ILE A 15 0.02 -22.58 -47.79
C ILE A 15 -1.37 -21.99 -47.53
N ASN A 16 -1.84 -21.20 -48.50
CA ASN A 16 -3.20 -20.68 -48.65
C ASN A 16 -4.20 -21.81 -48.96
N ALA A 17 -5.44 -21.73 -48.48
CA ALA A 17 -6.63 -22.11 -49.26
C ALA A 17 -7.92 -21.62 -48.58
N ALA A 18 -8.65 -20.79 -49.32
CA ALA A 18 -10.06 -20.49 -49.08
C ALA A 18 -10.93 -21.70 -49.42
N GLY A 19 -12.06 -21.87 -48.71
CA GLY A 19 -13.04 -22.90 -49.02
C GLY A 19 -14.21 -22.85 -48.04
N SER A 20 -15.22 -22.06 -48.37
CA SER A 20 -16.57 -22.19 -47.83
C SER A 20 -17.17 -23.55 -48.19
N PHE A 21 -18.03 -24.10 -47.32
CA PHE A 21 -19.40 -24.54 -47.60
C PHE A 21 -19.91 -25.57 -46.58
N THR A 22 -21.01 -25.17 -45.93
CA THR A 22 -22.21 -25.94 -45.56
C THR A 22 -22.17 -27.15 -44.62
N ASN A 23 -22.89 -26.95 -43.50
CA ASN A 23 -23.96 -27.79 -42.94
C ASN A 23 -23.75 -29.30 -42.84
N PHE A 24 -23.62 -29.77 -41.60
CA PHE A 24 -24.32 -30.97 -41.17
C PHE A 24 -24.89 -30.79 -39.76
N SER A 25 -26.23 -30.83 -39.68
CA SER A 25 -27.04 -31.14 -38.48
C SER A 25 -26.63 -32.54 -37.98
N SER A 26 -26.65 -32.94 -36.71
CA SER A 26 -27.62 -32.74 -35.64
C SER A 26 -27.08 -33.42 -34.36
N HIS A 27 -27.63 -32.99 -33.21
CA HIS A 27 -27.76 -33.76 -31.95
C HIS A 27 -26.49 -33.93 -31.07
N ILE A 28 -26.48 -33.75 -29.74
CA ILE A 28 -27.49 -33.52 -28.68
C ILE A 28 -26.71 -33.25 -27.35
N HIS A 29 -27.33 -32.53 -26.39
CA HIS A 29 -27.02 -32.37 -24.94
C HIS A 29 -25.67 -31.71 -24.54
N SER A 30 -25.55 -30.84 -23.55
CA SER A 30 -26.43 -30.32 -22.48
C SER A 30 -25.67 -29.16 -21.82
N GLU A 31 -26.42 -28.19 -21.32
CA GLU A 31 -26.23 -27.36 -20.11
C GLU A 31 -24.82 -27.35 -19.47
N TRP A 32 -24.18 -26.21 -19.18
CA TRP A 32 -24.49 -25.37 -18.02
C TRP A 32 -24.11 -23.90 -18.25
N ILE A 33 -25.13 -23.04 -18.18
CA ILE A 33 -25.04 -21.59 -18.04
C ILE A 33 -25.16 -21.24 -16.55
N LEU A 34 -24.31 -20.31 -16.10
CA LEU A 34 -24.49 -19.37 -14.97
C LEU A 34 -25.23 -19.90 -13.73
N TRP A 35 -24.47 -20.32 -12.71
CA TRP A 35 -24.99 -20.39 -11.36
C TRP A 35 -24.83 -19.04 -10.64
N PHE A 36 -25.94 -18.59 -10.05
CA PHE A 36 -26.14 -17.43 -9.17
C PHE A 36 -26.51 -16.07 -9.81
N ILE A 37 -27.66 -16.05 -10.49
CA ILE A 37 -28.60 -14.93 -10.34
C ILE A 37 -29.89 -15.52 -9.72
N PRO A 38 -30.32 -15.12 -8.52
CA PRO A 38 -31.61 -15.56 -7.98
C PRO A 38 -32.75 -14.91 -8.80
N PRO A 39 -33.86 -15.63 -9.08
CA PRO A 39 -34.94 -15.09 -9.89
C PRO A 39 -35.60 -13.91 -9.15
N LEU A 40 -35.64 -12.74 -9.81
CA LEU A 40 -36.54 -11.66 -9.42
C LEU A 40 -37.98 -12.19 -9.51
N LYS A 41 -38.65 -12.37 -8.38
CA LYS A 41 -40.11 -12.45 -8.35
C LYS A 41 -40.67 -11.07 -8.72
N LEU A 42 -41.00 -10.89 -9.99
CA LEU A 42 -41.87 -9.81 -10.44
C LEU A 42 -43.26 -10.04 -9.82
N ASN A 43 -43.58 -9.29 -8.78
CA ASN A 43 -44.94 -9.24 -8.26
C ASN A 43 -45.80 -8.49 -9.29
N LEU A 44 -46.90 -9.09 -9.74
CA LEU A 44 -47.85 -8.55 -10.73
C LEU A 44 -48.71 -7.40 -10.17
N GLN A 45 -48.10 -6.49 -9.43
CA GLN A 45 -48.66 -5.19 -9.07
C GLN A 45 -47.57 -4.16 -9.28
N GLY A 46 -47.71 -3.34 -10.31
CA GLY A 46 -46.73 -2.35 -10.77
C GLY A 46 -46.42 -1.26 -9.74
N LYS A 47 -45.59 -1.60 -8.75
CA LYS A 47 -44.82 -0.66 -7.93
C LYS A 47 -43.45 -1.29 -7.70
N ALA A 48 -42.41 -0.70 -8.28
CA ALA A 48 -41.04 -1.03 -7.93
C ALA A 48 -40.86 -0.75 -6.42
N PRO A 49 -40.49 -1.74 -5.59
CA PRO A 49 -40.02 -1.44 -4.26
C PRO A 49 -38.64 -0.78 -4.43
N CYS A 50 -38.49 0.45 -3.95
CA CYS A 50 -37.19 1.06 -3.76
C CYS A 50 -36.34 0.14 -2.87
N LEU A 51 -35.47 -0.67 -3.48
CA LEU A 51 -34.53 -1.53 -2.77
C LEU A 51 -33.31 -0.71 -2.34
N LEU A 52 -33.47 0.08 -1.29
CA LEU A 52 -32.35 0.42 -0.41
C LEU A 52 -32.35 -0.63 0.70
N SER A 53 -31.56 -1.69 0.55
CA SER A 53 -31.35 -2.66 1.64
C SER A 53 -30.44 -2.04 2.72
N PRO A 54 -30.88 -1.91 3.99
CA PRO A 54 -30.07 -1.29 5.06
C PRO A 54 -28.91 -2.16 5.59
N GLN A 55 -28.81 -3.43 5.18
CA GLN A 55 -27.94 -4.43 5.82
C GLN A 55 -26.48 -4.38 5.35
N PHE A 56 -26.22 -4.02 4.09
CA PHE A 56 -24.85 -3.89 3.57
C PHE A 56 -24.08 -2.71 4.19
N TYR A 57 -24.78 -1.60 4.44
CA TYR A 57 -24.22 -0.42 5.13
C TYR A 57 -23.71 -0.72 6.56
N GLY A 58 -24.15 -1.80 7.21
CA GLY A 58 -23.71 -2.14 8.57
C GLY A 58 -22.35 -2.83 8.61
N MET A 59 -22.07 -3.69 7.63
CA MET A 59 -20.85 -4.49 7.59
C MET A 59 -19.64 -3.66 7.16
N GLU A 60 -19.78 -2.83 6.13
CA GLU A 60 -18.73 -1.90 5.70
C GLU A 60 -18.37 -0.90 6.79
N ARG A 61 -19.37 -0.35 7.50
CA ARG A 61 -19.13 0.55 8.64
C ARG A 61 -18.38 -0.14 9.77
N LYS A 62 -18.75 -1.38 10.11
CA LYS A 62 -18.06 -2.16 11.14
C LYS A 62 -16.61 -2.48 10.74
N PHE A 63 -16.38 -2.81 9.48
CA PHE A 63 -15.03 -3.07 8.96
C PHE A 63 -14.15 -1.81 9.00
N MET A 64 -14.70 -0.65 8.59
CA MET A 64 -13.98 0.62 8.65
C MET A 64 -13.67 1.05 10.09
N ASP A 65 -14.57 0.78 11.04
CA ASP A 65 -14.34 1.02 12.47
C ASP A 65 -13.16 0.17 13.01
N GLU A 66 -13.08 -1.12 12.65
CA GLU A 66 -11.97 -1.98 13.05
C GLU A 66 -10.64 -1.57 12.40
N ASN A 67 -10.65 -1.15 11.14
CA ASN A 67 -9.47 -0.62 10.46
C ASN A 67 -8.96 0.66 11.11
N VAL A 68 -9.85 1.59 11.47
CA VAL A 68 -9.46 2.81 12.18
C VAL A 68 -8.86 2.48 13.55
N LYS A 69 -9.42 1.52 14.30
CA LYS A 69 -8.83 1.04 15.56
C LYS A 69 -7.44 0.44 15.37
N LEU A 70 -7.24 -0.36 14.32
CA LEU A 70 -5.94 -0.93 14.00
C LEU A 70 -4.94 0.16 13.58
N ALA A 71 -5.36 1.09 12.74
CA ALA A 71 -4.56 2.24 12.32
C ALA A 71 -4.10 3.07 13.53
N ARG A 72 -4.99 3.35 14.48
CA ARG A 72 -4.63 4.03 15.76
C ARG A 72 -3.53 3.30 16.53
N LYS A 73 -3.54 1.96 16.56
CA LYS A 73 -2.46 1.18 17.20
C LYS A 73 -1.12 1.38 16.49
N TRP A 74 -1.12 1.45 15.16
CA TRP A 74 0.07 1.76 14.38
C TRP A 74 0.54 3.20 14.60
N THR A 75 -0.38 4.17 14.61
CA THR A 75 -0.08 5.57 14.95
C THR A 75 0.55 5.68 16.33
N ALA A 76 -0.01 5.01 17.35
CA ALA A 76 0.54 5.00 18.69
C ALA A 76 1.98 4.45 18.74
N LYS A 77 2.30 3.42 17.93
CA LYS A 77 3.67 2.93 17.79
C LYS A 77 4.58 3.95 17.15
N ALA A 78 4.14 4.61 16.08
CA ALA A 78 4.91 5.67 15.42
C ALA A 78 5.19 6.86 16.36
N LEU A 79 4.20 7.28 17.15
CA LEU A 79 4.38 8.32 18.15
C LEU A 79 5.36 7.89 19.25
N GLY A 80 5.37 6.62 19.62
CA GLY A 80 6.39 6.05 20.51
C GLY A 80 7.80 6.11 19.93
N ASP A 81 7.96 5.87 18.62
CA ASP A 81 9.24 6.03 17.93
C ASP A 81 9.71 7.50 17.95
N LEU A 82 8.81 8.46 17.65
CA LEU A 82 9.14 9.88 17.74
C LEU A 82 9.52 10.31 19.16
N LEU A 83 8.82 9.80 20.18
CA LEU A 83 9.17 10.04 21.57
C LEU A 83 10.56 9.49 21.92
N ASN A 84 10.92 8.31 21.42
CA ASN A 84 12.27 7.76 21.60
C ASN A 84 13.33 8.62 20.92
N ALA A 85 13.06 9.11 19.70
CA ALA A 85 13.95 10.05 19.01
C ALA A 85 14.14 11.34 19.82
N ASP A 86 13.05 11.95 20.28
CA ASP A 86 13.06 13.18 21.09
C ASP A 86 13.81 13.00 22.42
N ASN A 87 13.60 11.88 23.11
CA ASN A 87 14.29 11.57 24.37
C ASN A 87 15.80 11.37 24.18
N ASN A 88 16.21 10.75 23.07
CA ASN A 88 17.63 10.57 22.76
C ASN A 88 18.31 11.90 22.41
N LEU A 89 17.62 12.79 21.69
CA LEU A 89 18.16 14.10 21.30
C LEU A 89 18.45 15.03 22.49
N ILE A 90 17.85 14.78 23.66
CA ILE A 90 18.12 15.55 24.89
C ILE A 90 19.08 14.83 25.85
N ALA A 91 19.59 13.65 25.48
CA ALA A 91 20.52 12.89 26.32
C ALA A 91 21.93 13.53 26.31
N GLU A 92 22.72 13.25 27.35
CA GLU A 92 24.12 13.71 27.43
C GLU A 92 24.99 13.08 26.32
N ASN A 93 24.75 11.80 26.02
CA ASN A 93 25.37 11.08 24.92
C ASN A 93 24.27 10.63 23.95
N ILE A 94 24.26 11.23 22.76
CA ILE A 94 23.19 11.03 21.79
C ILE A 94 23.56 9.93 20.80
N PRO A 95 22.79 8.82 20.74
CA PRO A 95 22.93 7.82 19.68
C PRO A 95 22.22 8.29 18.40
N TYR A 96 22.88 9.11 17.59
CA TYR A 96 22.29 9.71 16.38
C TYR A 96 21.74 8.66 15.40
N ASP A 97 22.41 7.52 15.30
CA ASP A 97 21.97 6.36 14.54
C ASP A 97 20.60 5.84 15.01
N THR A 98 20.42 5.70 16.32
CA THR A 98 19.16 5.27 16.93
C THR A 98 18.06 6.32 16.72
N VAL A 99 18.41 7.61 16.78
CA VAL A 99 17.48 8.72 16.49
C VAL A 99 16.98 8.63 15.05
N CYS A 100 17.88 8.55 14.07
CA CYS A 100 17.53 8.46 12.65
C CYS A 100 16.69 7.21 12.35
N PHE A 101 17.05 6.06 12.94
CA PHE A 101 16.29 4.82 12.81
C PHE A 101 14.85 4.98 13.30
N HIS A 102 14.64 5.56 14.49
CA HIS A 102 13.28 5.78 15.00
C HIS A 102 12.49 6.79 14.15
N CYS A 103 13.14 7.80 13.56
CA CYS A 103 12.47 8.74 12.65
C CYS A 103 11.96 8.05 11.37
N GLN A 104 12.79 7.19 10.75
CA GLN A 104 12.38 6.40 9.59
C GLN A 104 11.22 5.46 9.95
N GLN A 105 11.34 4.77 11.08
CA GLN A 105 10.35 3.84 11.60
C GLN A 105 9.02 4.51 11.93
N ALA A 106 9.03 5.76 12.41
CA ALA A 106 7.83 6.54 12.64
C ALA A 106 7.11 6.86 11.32
N ALA A 107 7.84 7.33 10.31
CA ALA A 107 7.29 7.65 9.00
C ALA A 107 6.66 6.40 8.34
N GLU A 108 7.37 5.27 8.34
CA GLU A 108 6.85 4.00 7.79
C GLU A 108 5.52 3.60 8.45
N LYS A 109 5.46 3.64 9.79
CA LYS A 109 4.27 3.25 10.55
C LYS A 109 3.10 4.18 10.32
N LEU A 110 3.34 5.49 10.17
CA LEU A 110 2.29 6.48 9.86
C LEU A 110 1.69 6.26 8.46
N LEU A 111 2.52 6.03 7.45
CA LEU A 111 2.06 5.71 6.10
C LEU A 111 1.23 4.41 6.10
N LYS A 112 1.71 3.37 6.80
CA LYS A 112 0.95 2.12 6.97
C LYS A 112 -0.37 2.32 7.72
N ALA A 113 -0.38 3.13 8.77
CA ALA A 113 -1.60 3.47 9.52
C ALA A 113 -2.64 4.15 8.62
N TYR A 114 -2.22 5.10 7.78
CA TYR A 114 -3.09 5.75 6.80
C TYR A 114 -3.69 4.72 5.82
N LEU A 115 -2.86 3.85 5.22
CA LEU A 115 -3.33 2.84 4.27
C LEU A 115 -4.33 1.86 4.90
N ILE A 116 -4.07 1.43 6.14
CA ILE A 116 -5.00 0.60 6.91
C ILE A 116 -6.33 1.33 7.10
N ALA A 117 -6.32 2.62 7.48
CA ALA A 117 -7.53 3.41 7.69
C ALA A 117 -8.35 3.61 6.39
N LYS A 118 -7.69 3.61 5.23
CA LYS A 118 -8.34 3.60 3.91
C LYS A 118 -8.79 2.21 3.46
N GLY A 119 -8.57 1.17 4.27
CA GLY A 119 -8.92 -0.21 3.95
C GLY A 119 -8.03 -0.87 2.90
N LYS A 120 -6.83 -0.32 2.64
CA LYS A 120 -5.87 -0.86 1.68
C LYS A 120 -4.79 -1.68 2.39
N ASN A 121 -4.50 -2.85 1.84
CA ASN A 121 -3.32 -3.61 2.23
C ASN A 121 -2.06 -2.90 1.74
N TYR A 122 -1.10 -2.70 2.63
CA TYR A 122 0.21 -2.18 2.28
C TYR A 122 1.17 -3.32 1.91
N PRO A 123 2.18 -3.08 1.04
CA PRO A 123 3.19 -4.08 0.73
C PRO A 123 3.99 -4.45 1.98
N LEU A 124 4.38 -5.72 2.11
CA LEU A 124 5.34 -6.18 3.13
C LEU A 124 6.76 -5.75 2.76
N SER A 125 6.96 -4.43 2.69
CA SER A 125 8.20 -3.74 2.37
C SER A 125 8.47 -2.67 3.42
N HIS A 126 9.75 -2.30 3.53
CA HIS A 126 10.26 -1.16 4.31
C HIS A 126 10.55 0.06 3.40
N ASP A 127 10.23 -0.05 2.11
CA ASP A 127 10.43 1.02 1.14
C ASP A 127 9.36 2.11 1.32
N LEU A 128 9.81 3.30 1.74
CA LEU A 128 8.95 4.45 1.97
C LEU A 128 8.34 5.00 0.67
N LEU A 129 9.02 4.90 -0.47
CA LEU A 129 8.50 5.41 -1.75
C LEU A 129 7.40 4.51 -2.30
N LEU A 130 7.52 3.19 -2.14
CA LEU A 130 6.43 2.27 -2.47
C LEU A 130 5.19 2.49 -1.60
N LEU A 131 5.39 2.81 -0.32
CA LEU A 131 4.28 3.19 0.57
C LEU A 131 3.65 4.51 0.14
N LEU A 132 4.46 5.51 -0.25
CA LEU A 132 3.97 6.78 -0.77
C LEU A 132 3.11 6.61 -2.02
N GLU A 133 3.56 5.82 -3.00
CA GLU A 133 2.78 5.51 -4.21
C GLU A 133 1.39 4.96 -3.86
N CYS A 134 1.33 4.08 -2.85
CA CYS A 134 0.05 3.54 -2.38
C CYS A 134 -0.86 4.59 -1.73
N VAL A 135 -0.28 5.60 -1.06
CA VAL A 135 -1.00 6.71 -0.42
C VAL A 135 -1.53 7.69 -1.49
N GLU A 136 -0.72 7.96 -2.52
CA GLU A 136 -1.08 8.86 -3.63
C GLU A 136 -2.27 8.38 -4.46
N GLU A 137 -2.57 7.08 -4.45
CA GLU A 137 -3.79 6.55 -5.04
C GLU A 137 -5.06 7.08 -4.35
N PHE A 138 -4.97 7.47 -3.08
CA PHE A 138 -6.07 8.09 -2.34
C PHE A 138 -5.96 9.61 -2.27
N ASP A 139 -4.75 10.14 -2.14
CA ASP A 139 -4.51 11.56 -2.02
C ASP A 139 -3.21 12.00 -2.72
N ARG A 140 -3.35 12.61 -3.89
CA ARG A 140 -2.22 13.09 -4.70
C ARG A 140 -1.42 14.22 -4.03
N SER A 141 -1.96 14.88 -3.01
CA SER A 141 -1.19 15.87 -2.24
C SER A 141 -0.05 15.24 -1.43
N ALA A 142 -0.06 13.92 -1.26
CA ALA A 142 1.01 13.17 -0.60
C ALA A 142 2.38 13.32 -1.29
N GLU A 143 2.44 13.67 -2.58
CA GLU A 143 3.69 14.00 -3.28
C GLU A 143 4.52 15.05 -2.51
N HIS A 144 3.86 15.96 -1.78
CA HIS A 144 4.52 16.99 -0.96
C HIS A 144 5.48 16.41 0.10
N ILE A 145 5.28 15.17 0.54
CA ILE A 145 6.17 14.52 1.52
C ILE A 145 7.29 13.68 0.90
N ARG A 146 7.39 13.59 -0.44
CA ARG A 146 8.37 12.73 -1.12
C ARG A 146 9.81 13.05 -0.71
N ASP A 147 10.21 14.32 -0.77
CA ASP A 147 11.58 14.72 -0.44
C ASP A 147 11.93 14.40 1.02
N TRP A 148 10.97 14.55 1.93
CA TRP A 148 11.14 14.16 3.34
C TRP A 148 11.30 12.65 3.51
N LEU A 149 10.59 11.84 2.73
CA LEU A 149 10.78 10.39 2.76
C LEU A 149 12.15 9.98 2.23
N ILE A 150 12.67 10.66 1.20
CA ILE A 150 14.00 10.40 0.64
C ILE A 150 15.10 10.57 1.71
N VAL A 151 15.01 11.62 2.54
CA VAL A 151 15.91 11.85 3.69
C VAL A 151 15.94 10.63 4.63
N LEU A 152 14.81 9.94 4.80
CA LEU A 152 14.67 8.86 5.77
C LEU A 152 15.10 7.48 5.24
N ILE A 153 15.20 7.29 3.92
CA ILE A 153 15.48 5.98 3.30
C ILE A 153 16.77 5.32 3.80
N PRO A 154 17.92 6.01 3.88
CA PRO A 154 19.19 5.36 4.29
C PRO A 154 19.10 4.69 5.67
N TYR A 155 18.30 5.28 6.56
CA TYR A 155 18.19 4.86 7.96
C TYR A 155 17.43 3.56 8.20
N ALA A 156 16.77 3.00 7.17
CA ALA A 156 16.08 1.71 7.26
C ALA A 156 17.06 0.51 7.27
N VAL A 157 18.24 0.67 6.67
CA VAL A 157 19.18 -0.43 6.39
C VAL A 157 20.60 -0.11 6.85
N GLU A 158 21.10 1.08 6.52
CA GLU A 158 22.53 1.42 6.61
C GLU A 158 23.03 1.53 8.04
N ILE A 159 22.15 1.86 8.98
CA ILE A 159 22.46 1.95 10.42
C ILE A 159 22.74 0.58 11.07
N ARG A 160 22.28 -0.53 10.45
CA ARG A 160 22.29 -1.85 11.10
C ARG A 160 23.63 -2.58 11.04
N TYR A 161 24.55 -2.11 10.21
CA TYR A 161 25.86 -2.74 10.04
C TYR A 161 26.94 -1.76 10.50
N PRO A 162 27.93 -2.21 11.29
CA PRO A 162 28.98 -1.35 11.85
C PRO A 162 30.01 -0.89 10.80
N ASP A 163 29.66 -0.93 9.52
CA ASP A 163 30.52 -0.52 8.44
C ASP A 163 30.70 1.01 8.53
N GLU A 164 31.95 1.47 8.63
CA GLU A 164 32.34 2.86 8.93
C GLU A 164 31.85 3.91 7.91
N CYS A 165 31.14 3.51 6.85
CA CYS A 165 30.75 4.39 5.76
C CYS A 165 29.55 5.29 6.07
N PHE A 166 28.77 5.02 7.13
CA PHE A 166 27.58 5.81 7.46
C PHE A 166 27.38 5.97 8.97
N VAL A 167 28.02 7.00 9.53
CA VAL A 167 27.82 7.43 10.93
C VAL A 167 27.04 8.74 10.92
N PRO A 168 25.76 8.75 11.34
CA PRO A 168 24.95 9.96 11.34
C PRO A 168 25.52 11.06 12.24
N SER A 169 25.54 12.27 11.69
CA SER A 169 25.89 13.50 12.39
C SER A 169 24.70 14.06 13.21
N PRO A 170 24.94 15.03 14.11
CA PRO A 170 23.86 15.76 14.78
C PRO A 170 22.90 16.43 13.80
N GLU A 171 23.42 16.97 12.70
CA GLU A 171 22.64 17.60 11.63
C GLU A 171 21.73 16.57 10.94
N ASP A 172 22.26 15.39 10.62
CA ASP A 172 21.48 14.29 10.02
C ASP A 172 20.32 13.86 10.94
N ALA A 173 20.57 13.76 12.24
CA ALA A 173 19.54 13.41 13.22
C ALA A 173 18.46 14.50 13.33
N SER A 174 18.86 15.77 13.26
CA SER A 174 17.92 16.90 13.25
C SER A 174 17.06 16.89 11.98
N GLU A 175 17.68 16.66 10.82
CA GLU A 175 17.01 16.60 9.53
C GLU A 175 16.04 15.41 9.47
N ALA A 176 16.48 14.22 9.91
CA ALA A 176 15.63 13.04 10.01
C ALA A 176 14.41 13.29 10.92
N ARG A 177 14.62 13.95 12.06
CA ARG A 177 13.53 14.28 12.98
C ARG A 177 12.55 15.29 12.38
N GLN A 178 13.05 16.27 11.64
CA GLN A 178 12.22 17.22 10.89
C GLN A 178 11.41 16.51 9.81
N ALA A 179 12.04 15.63 9.02
CA ALA A 179 11.37 14.86 7.98
C ALA A 179 10.22 14.02 8.53
N ALA A 180 10.45 13.30 9.64
CA ALA A 180 9.41 12.52 10.29
C ALA A 180 8.26 13.39 10.85
N GLU A 181 8.55 14.62 11.29
CA GLU A 181 7.51 15.58 11.69
C GLU A 181 6.64 16.01 10.51
N GLN A 182 7.22 16.25 9.33
CA GLN A 182 6.45 16.63 8.15
C GLN A 182 5.51 15.51 7.70
N VAL A 183 5.99 14.26 7.74
CA VAL A 183 5.14 13.09 7.48
C VAL A 183 4.00 13.02 8.49
N LYS A 184 4.27 13.18 9.78
CA LYS A 184 3.24 13.19 10.83
C LYS A 184 2.20 14.30 10.60
N LYS A 185 2.63 15.52 10.31
CA LYS A 185 1.75 16.66 10.05
C LYS A 185 0.83 16.39 8.86
N PHE A 186 1.40 15.95 7.74
CA PHE A 186 0.62 15.58 6.57
C PHE A 186 -0.44 14.54 6.91
N ILE A 187 -0.06 13.43 7.56
CA ILE A 187 -0.98 12.35 7.90
C ILE A 187 -2.06 12.81 8.88
N PHE A 188 -1.74 13.69 9.82
CA PHE A 188 -2.71 14.32 10.72
C PHE A 188 -3.74 15.18 9.96
N GLU A 189 -3.30 15.96 8.98
CA GLU A 189 -4.16 16.79 8.15
C GLU A 189 -5.12 15.96 7.28
N VAL A 190 -4.62 14.90 6.63
CA VAL A 190 -5.41 14.09 5.69
C VAL A 190 -6.21 12.96 6.36
N CYS A 191 -5.84 12.57 7.58
CA CYS A 191 -6.49 11.49 8.32
C CYS A 191 -6.43 11.72 9.85
N PRO A 192 -7.14 12.73 10.38
CA PRO A 192 -7.09 13.04 11.82
C PRO A 192 -7.66 11.90 12.69
N SER A 193 -8.58 11.08 12.17
CA SER A 193 -9.27 10.03 12.92
C SER A 193 -8.37 8.90 13.45
N ILE A 194 -7.12 8.80 12.99
CA ILE A 194 -6.15 7.81 13.46
C ILE A 194 -5.25 8.33 14.59
N PHE A 195 -5.45 9.57 15.05
CA PHE A 195 -4.72 10.20 16.15
C PHE A 195 -5.54 10.33 17.45
N ASP A 196 -6.80 9.91 17.45
CA ASP A 196 -7.71 9.96 18.60
C ASP A 196 -7.44 8.86 19.65
#